data_AF-A0A2V9DUG9-F1
#
_entry.id   AF-A0A2V9DUG9-F1
#
_cell.length_a   1.000
_cell.length_b   1.000
_cell.length_c   1.000
_cell.angle_alpha   90.00
_cell.angle_beta   90.00
_cell.angle_gamma   90.00
#
_symmetry.space_group_name_H-M   'P 1'
#
loop_
_entity.id
_entity.type
_entity.pdbx_description
1 polymer ?
#
loop_
_entity_poly.entity_id
_entity_poly.type
_entity_poly.pdbx_seq_one_letter_code
_entity_poly.pdbx_strand_id
1 'polypeptide(L)'
;MSIAPRQSMSLRDVVEKYRQLAGGFGRPLALAAFGLSPEETARIFGIFDEDYHISRFLHFSLQPAAAPRSVQTYRINGFPQSHVALDAEIESIL
;
A
#
# COMPACT_ATOMS: atom_id res chain seq x y z
N MET A 1 1.98 -26.34 17.60
CA MET A 1 1.80 -24.91 17.22
C MET A 1 2.87 -24.58 16.19
N SER A 2 2.51 -24.61 14.91
CA SER A 2 3.43 -24.23 13.83
C SER A 2 3.25 -22.74 13.58
N ILE A 3 4.24 -21.93 13.96
CA ILE A 3 4.25 -20.51 13.64
C ILE A 3 4.68 -20.45 12.17
N ALA A 4 3.70 -20.38 11.27
CA ALA A 4 4.01 -20.10 9.87
C ALA A 4 4.84 -18.81 9.83
N PRO A 5 5.94 -18.74 9.05
CA PRO A 5 6.65 -17.47 8.88
C PRO A 5 5.62 -16.44 8.41
N ARG A 6 5.53 -15.30 9.10
CA ARG A 6 4.74 -14.16 8.61
C ARG A 6 5.27 -13.85 7.22
N GLN A 7 4.54 -14.23 6.18
CA GLN A 7 4.93 -13.92 4.82
C GLN A 7 4.84 -12.40 4.67
N SER A 8 5.99 -11.74 4.77
CA SER A 8 6.12 -10.34 4.39
C SER A 8 5.79 -10.24 2.90
N MET A 9 4.77 -9.45 2.54
CA MET A 9 4.47 -9.19 1.14
C MET A 9 5.68 -8.53 0.47
N SER A 10 6.13 -9.12 -0.64
CA SER A 10 7.12 -8.51 -1.53
C SER A 10 6.50 -7.37 -2.34
N LEU A 11 7.33 -6.56 -3.01
CA LEU A 11 6.85 -5.55 -3.95
C LEU A 11 5.95 -6.15 -5.03
N ARG A 12 6.34 -7.32 -5.56
CA ARG A 12 5.55 -8.05 -6.57
C ARG A 12 4.18 -8.44 -6.03
N ASP A 13 4.10 -8.98 -4.81
CA ASP A 13 2.81 -9.34 -4.18
C ASP A 13 1.90 -8.11 -4.01
N VAL A 14 2.47 -6.96 -3.66
CA VAL A 14 1.72 -5.70 -3.52
C VAL A 14 1.21 -5.21 -4.87
N VAL A 15 2.03 -5.23 -5.92
CA VAL A 15 1.60 -4.81 -7.26
C VAL A 15 0.51 -5.73 -7.82
N GLU A 16 0.68 -7.04 -7.70
CA GLU A 16 -0.31 -8.02 -8.15
C GLU A 16 -1.65 -7.83 -7.42
N LYS A 17 -1.62 -7.69 -6.09
CA LYS A 17 -2.81 -7.47 -5.28
C LYS A 17 -3.46 -6.13 -5.59
N TYR A 18 -2.67 -5.07 -5.77
CA TYR A 18 -3.18 -3.76 -6.15
C TYR A 18 -3.92 -3.83 -7.50
N ARG A 19 -3.35 -4.48 -8.52
CA ARG A 19 -3.99 -4.63 -9.83
C ARG A 19 -5.34 -5.35 -9.74
N GLN A 20 -5.40 -6.42 -8.94
CA GLN A 20 -6.63 -7.18 -8.72
C GLN A 20 -7.73 -6.34 -8.04
N LEU A 21 -7.36 -5.51 -7.06
CA LEU A 21 -8.33 -4.76 -6.24
C LEU A 21 -8.73 -3.40 -6.84
N ALA A 22 -7.78 -2.69 -7.46
CA ALA A 22 -8.01 -1.37 -8.04
C ALA A 22 -8.62 -1.43 -9.46
N GLY A 23 -8.53 -2.59 -10.12
CA GLY A 23 -8.98 -2.78 -11.49
C GLY A 23 -8.17 -1.98 -12.53
N GLY A 24 -6.90 -1.67 -12.21
CA GLY A 24 -5.97 -0.91 -13.06
C GLY A 24 -5.03 0.01 -12.27
N PHE A 25 -3.99 0.51 -12.94
CA PHE A 25 -3.04 1.49 -12.40
C PHE A 25 -3.62 2.91 -12.33
N GLY A 26 -2.99 3.77 -11.52
CA GLY A 26 -3.37 5.18 -11.33
C GLY A 26 -4.63 5.42 -10.49
N ARG A 27 -5.23 4.37 -9.90
CA ARG A 27 -6.47 4.47 -9.12
C ARG A 27 -6.18 4.36 -7.62
N PRO A 28 -6.59 5.35 -6.80
CA PRO A 28 -6.42 5.26 -5.36
C PRO A 28 -7.10 4.02 -4.77
N LEU A 29 -6.32 3.15 -4.15
CA LEU A 29 -6.78 1.97 -3.43
C LEU A 29 -6.58 2.20 -1.93
N ALA A 30 -7.60 1.89 -1.12
CA ALA A 30 -7.49 1.97 0.32
C ALA A 30 -6.39 1.01 0.84
N LEU A 31 -5.48 1.51 1.68
CA LEU A 31 -4.41 0.70 2.28
C LEU A 31 -4.96 -0.48 3.10
N ALA A 32 -6.17 -0.32 3.67
CA ALA A 32 -6.87 -1.39 4.37
C ALA A 32 -7.28 -2.56 3.45
N ALA A 33 -7.44 -2.34 2.14
CA ALA A 33 -7.83 -3.38 1.19
C ALA A 33 -6.74 -4.45 1.01
N PHE A 34 -5.48 -4.14 1.37
CA PHE A 34 -4.40 -5.13 1.40
C PHE A 34 -4.58 -6.18 2.50
N GLY A 35 -5.52 -6.01 3.44
CA GLY A 35 -5.85 -7.01 4.46
C GLY A 35 -4.71 -7.32 5.44
N LEU A 36 -3.73 -6.41 5.53
CA LEU A 36 -2.61 -6.49 6.45
C LEU A 36 -2.98 -5.86 7.80
N SER A 37 -2.27 -6.25 8.86
CA SER A 37 -2.40 -5.52 10.13
C SER A 37 -1.88 -4.08 9.99
N PRO A 38 -2.32 -3.13 10.83
CA PRO A 38 -1.86 -1.75 10.77
C PRO A 38 -0.35 -1.58 10.83
N GLU A 39 0.31 -2.40 11.65
CA GLU A 39 1.77 -2.42 11.81
C GLU A 39 2.47 -2.93 10.55
N GLU A 40 1.94 -3.98 9.92
CA GLU A 40 2.48 -4.52 8.68
C GLU A 40 2.29 -3.57 7.50
N THR A 41 1.11 -2.94 7.38
CA THR A 41 0.88 -1.90 6.37
C THR A 41 1.88 -0.76 6.53
N ALA A 42 2.01 -0.19 7.74
CA ALA A 42 2.94 0.91 7.97
C ALA A 42 4.40 0.51 7.68
N ARG A 43 4.80 -0.71 8.07
CA ARG A 43 6.16 -1.23 7.81
C ARG A 43 6.44 -1.41 6.32
N ILE A 44 5.57 -2.12 5.60
CA ILE A 44 5.79 -2.47 4.19
C ILE A 44 5.79 -1.21 3.33
N PHE A 45 4.76 -0.38 3.46
CA PHE A 45 4.68 0.84 2.66
C PHE A 45 5.69 1.90 3.10
N GLY A 46 6.15 1.88 4.35
CA GLY A 46 7.29 2.70 4.80
C GLY A 46 8.58 2.33 4.07
N ILE A 47 8.91 1.03 4.00
CA ILE A 47 10.09 0.55 3.25
C ILE A 47 10.03 0.97 1.78
N PHE A 48 8.86 0.85 1.14
CA PHE A 48 8.69 1.25 -0.26
C PHE A 48 8.78 2.76 -0.46
N ASP A 49 8.32 3.55 0.49
CA ASP A 49 8.38 5.02 0.43
C ASP A 49 9.82 5.54 0.69
N GLU A 50 10.63 4.82 1.49
CA GLU A 50 12.04 5.13 1.72
C GLU A 50 12.94 4.86 0.49
N ASP A 51 12.62 3.82 -0.30
CA ASP A 51 13.38 3.49 -1.50
C ASP A 51 12.92 4.32 -2.70
N TYR A 52 13.72 5.31 -3.12
CA TYR A 52 13.42 6.16 -4.28
C TYR A 52 13.14 5.39 -5.58
N HIS A 53 13.76 4.23 -5.79
CA HIS A 53 13.51 3.43 -6.99
C HIS A 53 12.07 2.91 -7.02
N ILE A 54 11.43 2.74 -5.86
CA ILE A 54 10.06 2.29 -5.70
C ILE A 54 9.11 3.48 -5.49
N SER A 55 9.41 4.36 -4.52
CA SER A 55 8.50 5.42 -4.05
C SER A 55 8.07 6.39 -5.14
N ARG A 56 8.90 6.59 -6.16
CA ARG A 56 8.56 7.42 -7.34
C ARG A 56 7.31 6.93 -8.09
N PHE A 57 6.87 5.70 -7.88
CA PHE A 57 5.68 5.10 -8.49
C PHE A 57 4.49 4.98 -7.51
N LEU A 58 4.67 5.37 -6.24
CA LEU A 58 3.66 5.26 -5.18
C LEU A 58 3.12 6.64 -4.83
N HIS A 59 1.85 6.87 -5.13
CA HIS A 59 1.16 8.11 -4.83
C HIS A 59 0.23 7.92 -3.64
N PHE A 60 0.72 8.28 -2.45
CA PHE A 60 -0.10 8.25 -1.24
C PHE A 60 -1.07 9.42 -1.17
N SER A 61 -2.25 9.17 -0.62
CA SER A 61 -3.21 10.22 -0.34
C SER A 61 -3.98 9.98 0.95
N LEU A 62 -4.40 11.10 1.55
CA LEU A 62 -5.32 11.14 2.66
C LEU A 62 -6.70 11.60 2.15
N GLN A 63 -7.61 10.65 1.92
CA GLN A 63 -8.97 10.99 1.51
C GLN A 63 -9.84 11.33 2.74
N PRO A 64 -10.67 12.38 2.68
CA PRO A 64 -11.47 12.82 3.81
C PRO A 64 -12.50 11.76 4.24
N ALA A 65 -12.78 11.72 5.54
CA ALA A 65 -13.66 10.77 6.21
C ALA A 65 -15.16 10.85 5.82
N ALA A 66 -15.53 11.54 4.73
CA ALA A 66 -16.90 11.64 4.23
C ALA A 66 -17.42 10.33 3.59
N ALA A 67 -16.56 9.31 3.48
CA ALA A 67 -17.01 7.94 3.26
C ALA A 67 -17.81 7.45 4.48
N PRO A 68 -18.91 6.71 4.32
CA PRO A 68 -19.83 6.30 5.40
C PRO A 68 -19.21 5.39 6.50
N ARG A 69 -17.90 5.14 6.44
CA ARG A 69 -17.10 4.48 7.47
C ARG A 69 -15.81 5.26 7.62
N SER A 70 -15.39 5.49 8.86
CA SER A 70 -14.07 6.03 9.22
C SER A 70 -12.99 5.38 8.37
N VAL A 71 -12.36 6.16 7.48
CA VAL A 71 -11.25 5.70 6.65
C VAL A 71 -10.09 5.39 7.58
N GLN A 72 -9.62 4.14 7.57
CA GLN A 72 -8.47 3.76 8.37
C GLN A 72 -7.22 4.49 7.86
N THR A 73 -6.50 5.14 8.78
CA THR A 73 -5.27 5.87 8.48
C THR A 73 -4.06 5.13 9.03
N TYR A 74 -2.95 5.28 8.33
CA TYR A 74 -1.66 4.64 8.62
C TYR A 74 -0.60 5.73 8.65
N ARG A 75 0.41 5.59 9.53
CA ARG A 75 1.58 6.47 9.51
C ARG A 75 2.65 5.86 8.62
N ILE A 76 2.81 6.40 7.42
CA ILE A 76 3.85 6.00 6.47
C ILE A 76 4.88 7.13 6.47
N ASN A 77 6.11 6.81 6.87
CA ASN A 77 7.22 7.76 7.03
C ASN A 77 6.84 9.05 7.80
N GLY A 78 6.02 8.88 8.85
CA GLY A 78 5.58 9.97 9.73
C GLY A 78 4.31 10.70 9.27
N PHE A 79 3.87 10.51 8.02
CA PHE A 79 2.70 11.18 7.44
C PHE A 79 1.43 10.31 7.52
N PRO A 80 0.26 10.89 7.82
CA PRO A 80 -1.01 10.16 7.80
C PRO A 80 -1.44 9.89 6.35
N GLN A 81 -1.61 8.61 6.02
CA GLN A 81 -2.03 8.14 4.71
C GLN A 81 -3.20 7.17 4.83
N SER A 82 -4.02 7.08 3.78
CA SER A 82 -5.19 6.20 3.75
C SER A 82 -5.30 5.36 2.48
N HIS A 83 -4.80 5.91 1.37
CA HIS A 83 -4.85 5.30 0.06
C HIS A 83 -3.47 5.37 -0.59
N VAL A 84 -3.25 4.47 -1.54
CA VAL A 84 -2.10 4.48 -2.44
C VAL A 84 -2.60 4.26 -3.87
N ALA A 85 -2.07 5.02 -4.83
CA ALA A 85 -2.18 4.72 -6.24
C ALA A 85 -0.79 4.32 -6.76
N LEU A 86 -0.74 3.29 -7.61
CA LEU A 86 0.50 2.85 -8.26
C LEU A 86 0.50 3.27 -9.72
N ASP A 87 1.64 3.78 -10.19
CA ASP A 87 1.92 3.98 -11.61
C ASP A 87 2.22 2.64 -12.30
N ALA A 88 1.86 2.51 -13.57
CA ALA A 88 2.05 1.27 -14.32
C ALA A 88 3.54 0.96 -14.55
N GLU A 89 4.37 1.99 -14.63
CA GLU A 89 5.82 1.92 -14.81
C GLU A 89 6.53 1.18 -13.66
N ILE A 90 5.87 0.96 -12.52
CA ILE A 90 6.40 0.11 -11.45
C ILE A 90 6.71 -1.30 -11.94
N GLU A 91 6.03 -1.79 -12.98
CA GLU A 91 6.29 -3.10 -13.58
C GLU A 91 7.69 -3.22 -14.19
N SER A 92 8.36 -2.09 -14.48
CA SER A 92 9.73 -2.08 -15.01
C SER A 92 10.80 -2.50 -13.98
N ILE A 93 10.45 -2.56 -12.69
CA ILE A 93 11.37 -2.90 -11.59
C ILE A 93 10.96 -4.18 -10.83
N LEU A 94 10.01 -4.95 -11.37
CA LEU A 94 9.51 -6.20 -10.77
C LEU A 94 10.24 -7.46 -11.21
#